data_AF-A0A3N9V6F0-F1
#
_entry.id   AF-A0A3N9V6F0-F1
#
_cell.length_a   1.000
_cell.length_b   1.000
_cell.length_c   1.000
_cell.angle_alpha   90.00
_cell.angle_beta   90.00
_cell.angle_gamma   90.00
#
_symmetry.space_group_name_H-M   'P 1'
#
loop_
_entity.id
_entity.type
_entity.pdbx_description
1 polymer ?
#
loop_
_entity_poly.entity_id
_entity_poly.type
_entity_poly.pdbx_seq_one_letter_code
_entity_poly.pdbx_strand_id
1 'polypeptide(L)'
;MKIVILNTFDVRGGAAVAARRLNTGLRSIGIDSRMLVQEKGGDDPFVTGPPTPLRRALSAFRPMLDSLPLRFYPERQRITFSSAMLPDRISRE
;
A
#
# COMPACT_ATOMS: atom_id res chain seq x y z
N MET A 1 -14.15 15.97 -8.36
CA MET A 1 -13.78 14.55 -8.32
C MET A 1 -12.67 14.36 -7.29
N LYS A 2 -12.69 13.29 -6.51
CA LYS A 2 -11.65 12.94 -5.53
C LYS A 2 -11.02 11.60 -5.89
N ILE A 3 -9.69 11.52 -5.90
CA ILE A 3 -8.93 10.32 -6.31
C ILE A 3 -8.03 9.89 -5.16
N VAL A 4 -7.96 8.57 -4.94
CA VAL A 4 -6.97 7.94 -4.06
C VAL A 4 -6.19 6.90 -4.87
N ILE A 5 -4.87 7.08 -4.94
CA ILE A 5 -3.94 6.14 -5.58
C ILE A 5 -3.36 5.23 -4.51
N LEU A 6 -3.57 3.92 -4.63
CA LEU A 6 -3.05 2.93 -3.70
C LEU A 6 -1.68 2.41 -4.15
N ASN A 7 -0.72 2.29 -3.23
CA ASN A 7 0.54 1.61 -3.51
C ASN A 7 1.22 1.06 -2.25
N THR A 8 2.25 0.23 -2.40
CA THR A 8 3.05 -0.23 -1.25
C THR A 8 3.98 0.88 -0.74
N PHE A 9 4.62 1.62 -1.64
CA PHE A 9 5.62 2.66 -1.32
C PHE A 9 5.26 4.00 -1.94
N ASP A 10 5.78 5.09 -1.40
CA ASP A 10 5.65 6.44 -1.97
C ASP A 10 6.86 6.88 -2.79
N VAL A 11 8.08 6.54 -2.35
CA VAL A 11 9.33 7.02 -2.94
C VAL A 11 10.18 5.96 -3.64
N ARG A 12 10.02 4.68 -3.28
CA ARG A 12 10.88 3.59 -3.75
C ARG A 12 10.18 2.61 -4.70
N GLY A 13 10.88 2.21 -5.76
CA GLY A 13 10.38 1.29 -6.78
C GLY A 13 9.66 1.99 -7.94
N GLY A 14 9.69 1.38 -9.13
CA GLY A 14 9.17 1.99 -10.36
C GLY A 14 7.67 2.32 -10.31
N ALA A 15 6.86 1.39 -9.79
CA ALA A 15 5.42 1.60 -9.64
C ALA A 15 5.10 2.78 -8.70
N ALA A 16 5.83 2.93 -7.59
CA ALA A 16 5.67 4.04 -6.66
C ALA A 16 6.02 5.38 -7.29
N VAL A 17 7.15 5.43 -7.99
CA VAL A 17 7.59 6.66 -8.66
C VAL A 17 6.60 7.07 -9.75
N ALA A 18 6.08 6.12 -10.53
CA ALA A 18 5.07 6.39 -11.54
C ALA A 18 3.75 6.89 -10.92
N ALA A 19 3.25 6.21 -9.89
CA ALA A 19 2.05 6.59 -9.15
C ALA A 19 2.17 7.98 -8.52
N ARG A 20 3.33 8.30 -7.93
CA ARG A 20 3.61 9.62 -7.36
C ARG A 20 3.65 10.72 -8.42
N ARG A 21 4.27 10.48 -9.57
CA ARG A 21 4.26 11.42 -10.71
C ARG A 21 2.84 11.69 -11.20
N LEU A 22 2.03 10.64 -11.32
CA LEU A 22 0.62 10.76 -11.67
C LEU A 22 -0.15 11.60 -10.64
N ASN A 23 0.03 11.32 -9.34
CA ASN A 23 -0.58 12.09 -8.26
C ASN A 23 -0.24 13.59 -8.37
N THR A 24 1.03 13.92 -8.60
CA THR A 24 1.49 15.30 -8.79
C THR A 24 0.88 15.96 -10.03
N GLY A 25 0.83 15.24 -11.16
CA GLY A 25 0.23 15.75 -12.39
C GLY A 25 -1.27 16.04 -12.23
N LEU A 26 -2.03 15.12 -11.63
CA LEU A 26 -3.45 15.32 -11.33
C LEU A 26 -3.68 16.53 -10.43
N ARG A 27 -2.84 16.70 -9.41
CA ARG A 27 -2.92 17.88 -8.53
C ARG A 27 -2.57 19.19 -9.25
N SER A 28 -1.61 19.18 -10.16
CA SER A 28 -1.25 20.39 -10.92
C SER A 28 -2.38 20.92 -11.81
N ILE A 29 -3.34 20.07 -12.19
CA ILE A 29 -4.54 20.47 -12.93
C ILE A 29 -5.76 20.68 -12.02
N GLY A 30 -5.55 20.82 -10.70
CA GLY A 30 -6.59 21.18 -9.73
C GLY A 30 -7.45 20.01 -9.23
N ILE A 31 -7.06 18.75 -9.48
CA ILE A 31 -7.78 17.59 -8.96
C ILE A 31 -7.33 17.28 -7.53
N ASP A 32 -8.30 17.00 -6.64
CA ASP A 32 -8.04 16.45 -5.30
C ASP A 32 -7.61 14.98 -5.43
N SER A 33 -6.31 14.79 -5.64
CA SER A 33 -5.66 13.48 -5.73
C SER A 33 -4.74 13.28 -4.53
N ARG A 34 -4.88 12.13 -3.89
CA ARG A 34 -4.07 11.69 -2.76
C ARG A 34 -3.50 10.30 -3.04
N MET A 35 -2.42 9.96 -2.36
CA MET A 35 -1.83 8.63 -2.43
C MET A 35 -1.91 7.98 -1.05
N LEU A 36 -2.37 6.74 -0.96
CA LEU A 36 -2.37 5.95 0.27
C LEU A 36 -1.33 4.84 0.11
N VAL A 37 -0.37 4.78 1.03
CA VAL A 37 0.75 3.85 0.97
C VAL A 37 0.89 3.01 2.22
N GLN A 38 1.34 1.77 2.06
CA GLN A 38 1.62 0.87 3.19
C GLN A 38 2.90 1.26 3.94
N GLU A 39 3.88 1.79 3.23
CA GLU A 39 5.14 2.28 3.77
C GLU A 39 5.44 3.67 3.21
N LYS A 40 5.34 4.68 4.07
CA LYS A 40 5.71 6.06 3.76
C LYS A 40 7.20 6.28 4.06
N GLY A 41 7.94 6.77 3.07
CA GLY A 41 9.36 7.08 3.17
C GLY A 41 9.70 8.55 2.95
N GLY A 42 8.84 9.33 2.31
CA GLY A 42 9.02 10.77 2.11
C GLY A 42 8.03 11.63 2.89
N ASP A 43 8.13 12.96 2.72
CA ASP A 43 7.37 13.95 3.49
C ASP A 43 6.22 14.60 2.71
N ASP A 44 5.84 14.04 1.57
CA ASP A 44 4.77 14.60 0.73
C ASP A 44 3.44 14.62 1.51
N PRO A 45 2.80 15.80 1.69
CA PRO A 45 1.57 15.92 2.48
C PRO A 45 0.35 15.34 1.78
N PHE A 46 0.42 15.06 0.48
CA PHE A 46 -0.65 14.41 -0.29
C PHE A 46 -0.51 12.89 -0.34
N VAL A 47 0.47 12.35 0.40
CA VAL A 47 0.67 10.93 0.61
C VAL A 47 0.31 10.60 2.07
N THR A 48 -0.63 9.70 2.29
CA THR A 48 -0.95 9.15 3.61
C THR A 48 -0.32 7.77 3.74
N GLY A 49 0.24 7.47 4.90
CA GLY A 49 0.66 6.11 5.27
C GLY A 49 0.40 5.85 6.74
N PRO A 50 0.84 4.71 7.28
CA PRO A 50 0.50 4.31 8.64
C PRO A 50 0.96 5.37 9.66
N PRO A 51 0.08 5.83 10.56
CA PRO A 51 0.37 6.97 11.43
C PRO A 51 1.38 6.65 12.54
N THR A 52 1.62 5.36 12.83
CA THR A 52 2.49 4.94 13.92
C THR A 52 3.52 3.90 13.47
N PRO A 53 4.73 3.90 14.07
CA PRO A 53 5.76 2.91 13.76
C PRO A 53 5.30 1.48 14.03
N LEU A 54 4.48 1.27 15.06
CA LEU A 54 3.87 -0.03 15.35
C LEU A 54 2.95 -0.50 14.21
N ARG A 55 2.10 0.39 13.68
CA ARG A 55 1.26 0.05 12.53
C ARG A 55 2.09 -0.23 11.29
N ARG A 56 3.15 0.55 11.05
CA ARG A 56 4.09 0.29 9.96
C ARG A 56 4.72 -1.10 10.06
N ALA A 57 5.17 -1.49 11.25
CA ALA A 57 5.72 -2.83 11.50
C ALA A 57 4.66 -3.92 11.26
N LEU A 58 3.47 -3.79 11.84
CA LEU A 58 2.36 -4.73 11.64
C LEU A 58 2.00 -4.87 10.15
N SER A 59 1.94 -3.76 9.42
CA SER A 59 1.70 -3.75 7.97
C SER A 59 2.81 -4.48 7.20
N ALA A 60 4.07 -4.35 7.61
CA ALA A 60 5.20 -5.03 6.98
C ALA A 60 5.21 -6.55 7.23
N PHE A 61 4.80 -7.00 8.41
CA PHE A 61 4.75 -8.45 8.74
C PHE A 61 3.48 -9.15 8.22
N ARG A 62 2.45 -8.38 7.86
CA ARG A 62 1.17 -8.91 7.40
C ARG A 62 1.28 -9.92 6.24
N PRO A 63 2.05 -9.69 5.16
CA PRO A 63 2.15 -10.67 4.06
C PRO A 63 2.72 -12.02 4.50
N MET A 64 3.61 -12.00 5.50
CA MET A 64 4.17 -13.23 6.07
C MET A 64 3.12 -14.01 6.86
N LEU A 65 2.26 -13.32 7.60
CA LEU A 65 1.16 -13.93 8.34
C LEU A 65 0.05 -14.43 7.40
N ASP A 66 -0.32 -13.65 6.38
CA ASP A 66 -1.33 -14.04 5.37
C ASP A 66 -0.88 -15.26 4.56
N SER A 67 0.42 -15.46 4.36
CA SER A 67 0.95 -16.62 3.64
C SER A 67 1.15 -17.87 4.50
N LEU A 68 1.03 -17.78 5.83
CA LEU A 68 1.27 -18.90 6.74
C LEU A 68 0.37 -20.11 6.46
N PRO A 69 -0.97 -19.96 6.27
CA PRO A 69 -1.84 -21.09 5.94
C PRO A 69 -1.45 -21.76 4.62
N LEU A 70 -1.08 -20.95 3.62
CA LEU A 70 -0.66 -21.42 2.29
C LEU A 70 0.69 -22.16 2.34
N ARG A 71 1.53 -21.93 3.34
CA ARG A 71 2.77 -22.70 3.53
C ARG A 71 2.49 -24.16 3.87
N PHE A 72 1.41 -24.43 4.59
CA PHE A 72 1.00 -25.78 4.99
C PHE A 72 0.07 -26.47 3.97
N TYR A 73 -0.33 -25.77 2.90
CA TYR A 73 -1.16 -26.36 1.84
C TYR A 73 -0.28 -27.00 0.74
N PRO A 74 -0.28 -28.34 0.59
CA PRO A 74 0.63 -29.04 -0.32
C PRO A 74 0.34 -28.77 -1.80
N GLU A 75 -0.93 -28.58 -2.16
CA GLU A 75 -1.40 -28.43 -3.54
C GLU A 75 -1.43 -26.97 -4.02
N ARG A 76 -0.63 -26.09 -3.42
CA ARG A 76 -0.61 -24.67 -3.83
C ARG A 76 -0.01 -24.50 -5.23
N GLN A 77 -0.65 -23.67 -6.05
CA GLN A 77 -0.03 -23.17 -7.27
C GLN A 77 1.02 -22.11 -6.94
N ARG A 78 2.16 -22.11 -7.65
CA ARG A 78 3.24 -21.11 -7.47
C ARG A 78 2.94 -19.81 -8.23
N ILE A 79 1.82 -19.19 -7.89
CA ILE A 79 1.38 -17.89 -8.44
C ILE A 79 1.28 -16.86 -7.31
N THR A 80 1.19 -15.57 -7.67
CA THR A 80 0.91 -14.50 -6.70
C THR A 80 -0.53 -14.68 -6.18
N PHE A 81 -0.65 -15.32 -5.02
CA PHE A 81 -1.93 -15.58 -4.36
C PHE A 81 -1.86 -15.12 -2.90
N SER A 82 -2.91 -14.42 -2.46
CA SER A 82 -3.11 -14.03 -1.07
C SER A 82 -4.31 -14.78 -0.51
N SER A 83 -4.17 -15.33 0.69
CA SER A 83 -5.28 -15.98 1.40
C SER A 83 -6.28 -14.97 1.98
N ALA A 84 -5.90 -13.68 2.05
CA ALA A 84 -6.66 -12.60 2.69
C ALA A 84 -7.14 -12.96 4.11
N MET A 85 -6.39 -13.78 4.84
CA MET A 85 -6.79 -14.29 6.16
C MET A 85 -6.82 -13.18 7.22
N LEU A 86 -5.89 -12.23 7.18
CA LEU A 86 -5.93 -11.07 8.06
C LEU A 86 -6.83 -9.97 7.47
N PRO A 87 -7.62 -9.27 8.30
CA PRO A 87 -8.48 -8.18 7.86
C PRO A 87 -7.66 -6.92 7.57
N ASP A 88 -7.94 -6.25 6.45
CA ASP A 88 -7.37 -4.93 6.15
C ASP A 88 -8.17 -3.83 6.85
N ARG A 89 -7.46 -2.75 7.23
CA ARG A 89 -8.06 -1.60 7.93
C ARG A 89 -8.03 -0.35 7.06
N ILE A 90 -8.01 -0.53 5.74
CA ILE A 90 -7.91 0.55 4.75
C ILE A 90 -9.08 1.54 4.90
N SER A 91 -10.28 1.07 5.26
CA SER A 91 -11.44 1.93 5.48
C SER A 91 -11.34 2.89 6.67
N ARG A 92 -10.27 2.78 7.48
CA ARG A 92 -10.03 3.62 8.67
C ARG A 92 -8.84 4.57 8.50
N GLU A 93 -8.21 4.59 7.32
CA GLU A 93 -7.13 5.54 6.96
C GLU A 93 -7.66 6.66 6.07
#